data_AF-A0A937Q8R9-F1
#
_entry.id   AF-A0A937Q8R9-F1
#
_cell.length_a   1.000
_cell.length_b   1.000
_cell.length_c   1.000
_cell.angle_alpha   90.00
_cell.angle_beta   90.00
_cell.angle_gamma   90.00
#
_symmetry.space_group_name_H-M   'P 1'
#
loop_
_entity.id
_entity.type
_entity.pdbx_description
1 polymer ?
#
loop_
_entity_poly.entity_id
_entity_poly.type
_entity_poly.pdbx_seq_one_letter_code
_entity_poly.pdbx_strand_id
1 'polypeptide(L)'
;MICPTLSWLGKGGHYQRMAVEAGYVNINVLNKEELIMCWVCEAYGDPEHGEGKWWLNPKNHSRQMYKVKKLGQKAAAYGSDPEATAGRNVMEIMQTRFEDTEKFQQLVKEANEMKVKGPFQIGQVIPIQEAFKVVEMSYPVASMSCICRIHTRAQEERNEHEYSCTGLGVGMFKWERWPERYKGGVNIMTPDDAKEWLTKWNKKGMVHILMTFGGAYVGGICNCDYPDCGMIRNRVDYNIHTGCLKSHWVAQINYDECNGCGICVQRCQFGAIKYEVTTEKTNIDQMKCFGCGLCETACPREAIDLVDRVSLPGLREVW
;
A
#
# COMPACT_ATOMS: atom_id res chain seq x y z
N MET A 1 37.78 -1.07 55.73
CA MET A 1 37.97 -1.06 54.26
C MET A 1 36.92 -0.10 53.69
N ILE A 2 37.09 1.22 53.80
CA ILE A 2 37.83 2.14 52.92
C ILE A 2 37.28 2.15 51.47
N CYS A 3 36.57 3.25 51.15
CA CYS A 3 36.27 3.92 49.86
C CYS A 3 37.46 3.85 48.85
N PRO A 4 37.40 4.15 47.51
CA PRO A 4 36.62 5.27 46.96
C PRO A 4 36.27 5.33 45.43
N THR A 5 35.36 6.27 45.12
CA THR A 5 35.30 7.27 44.02
C THR A 5 36.00 7.11 42.65
N LEU A 6 35.23 7.49 41.60
CA LEU A 6 35.53 8.40 40.46
C LEU A 6 36.69 8.13 39.48
N SER A 7 36.35 8.06 38.18
CA SER A 7 36.84 8.97 37.10
C SER A 7 36.29 8.50 35.74
N TRP A 8 35.37 9.22 35.07
CA TRP A 8 35.55 10.36 34.16
C TRP A 8 36.04 10.04 32.73
N LEU A 9 35.19 10.46 31.77
CA LEU A 9 35.43 10.95 30.39
C LEU A 9 35.51 9.99 29.19
N GLY A 10 34.54 10.20 28.27
CA GLY A 10 34.56 9.65 26.92
C GLY A 10 33.55 10.20 25.89
N LYS A 11 33.07 11.45 26.02
CA LYS A 11 32.49 12.34 24.97
C LYS A 11 31.21 11.94 24.19
N GLY A 12 30.26 12.90 24.18
CA GLY A 12 29.20 13.10 23.18
C GLY A 12 27.79 12.98 23.79
N GLY A 13 27.04 14.02 24.15
CA GLY A 13 27.07 15.42 23.75
C GLY A 13 25.69 15.83 23.20
N HIS A 14 24.80 16.26 24.11
CA HIS A 14 23.66 17.15 23.88
C HIS A 14 22.49 16.71 22.97
N TYR A 15 21.45 16.11 23.55
CA TYR A 15 20.06 16.29 23.11
C TYR A 15 19.15 16.44 24.33
N GLN A 16 19.19 17.61 24.96
CA GLN A 16 18.13 18.07 25.87
C GLN A 16 18.20 19.59 26.00
N ARG A 17 17.07 20.24 25.69
CA ARG A 17 16.76 21.68 25.71
C ARG A 17 17.15 22.49 24.47
N MET A 18 16.17 22.64 23.58
CA MET A 18 15.74 23.96 23.07
C MET A 18 14.32 23.80 22.52
N ALA A 19 13.33 23.91 23.43
CA ALA A 19 11.95 24.14 23.09
C ALA A 19 11.65 25.58 23.50
N VAL A 20 11.86 26.53 22.60
CA VAL A 20 11.39 27.91 22.73
C VAL A 20 11.02 28.40 21.32
N GLU A 21 9.72 28.68 21.15
CA GLU A 21 9.14 29.61 20.17
C GLU A 21 9.24 29.27 18.67
N ALA A 22 8.46 28.28 18.26
CA ALA A 22 7.69 28.36 17.02
C ALA A 22 6.29 27.82 17.34
N GLY A 23 5.24 28.54 16.94
CA GLY A 23 3.85 28.30 17.34
C GLY A 23 3.28 26.97 16.86
N TYR A 24 3.68 25.87 17.50
CA TYR A 24 3.04 24.57 17.36
C TYR A 24 1.72 24.60 18.14
N VAL A 25 0.63 24.57 17.38
CA VAL A 25 -0.73 24.36 17.89
C VAL A 25 -0.70 23.11 18.77
N ASN A 26 -1.14 23.29 20.02
CA ASN A 26 -1.20 22.26 21.04
C ASN A 26 -2.11 21.10 20.55
N ILE A 27 -1.52 19.95 20.23
CA ILE A 27 -2.18 18.81 19.55
C ILE A 27 -3.21 18.10 20.47
N ASN A 28 -3.35 18.52 21.72
CA ASN A 28 -4.27 17.93 22.69
C ASN A 28 -5.72 18.46 22.63
N VAL A 29 -6.09 19.21 21.59
CA VAL A 29 -7.47 19.69 21.37
C VAL A 29 -7.89 19.46 19.91
N LEU A 30 -7.75 18.24 19.41
CA LEU A 30 -8.62 17.75 18.35
C LEU A 30 -9.67 16.87 19.04
N ASN A 31 -10.87 17.42 19.20
CA ASN A 31 -12.04 16.67 19.63
C ASN A 31 -12.10 15.36 18.84
N LYS A 32 -12.45 14.26 19.52
CA LYS A 32 -12.74 12.92 18.97
C LYS A 32 -13.93 12.91 17.98
N GLU A 33 -14.29 14.03 17.39
CA GLU A 33 -15.41 14.19 16.46
C GLU A 33 -14.87 14.05 15.03
N GLU A 34 -15.07 12.84 14.50
CA GLU A 34 -14.87 12.39 13.12
C GLU A 34 -13.41 12.33 12.61
N LEU A 35 -12.71 11.25 12.98
CA LEU A 35 -11.62 10.71 12.16
C LEU A 35 -12.19 10.36 10.78
N ILE A 36 -12.06 11.27 9.81
CA ILE A 36 -12.40 11.02 8.42
C ILE A 36 -11.38 10.01 7.89
N MET A 37 -11.84 8.78 7.69
CA MET A 37 -11.04 7.65 7.22
C MET A 37 -11.43 7.31 5.78
N CYS A 38 -10.60 6.52 5.08
CA CYS A 38 -11.04 6.00 3.79
C CYS A 38 -12.24 5.06 3.97
N TRP A 39 -13.10 4.96 2.96
CA TRP A 39 -14.32 4.13 3.04
C TRP A 39 -14.04 2.66 3.38
N VAL A 40 -12.85 2.15 3.08
CA VAL A 40 -12.43 0.78 3.41
C VAL A 40 -12.17 0.66 4.92
N CYS A 41 -11.54 1.67 5.53
CA CYS A 41 -11.37 1.76 6.98
C CYS A 41 -12.71 1.97 7.69
N GLU A 42 -13.65 2.73 7.12
CA GLU A 42 -15.00 2.84 7.66
C GLU A 42 -15.73 1.48 7.63
N ALA A 43 -15.56 0.71 6.55
CA ALA A 43 -16.24 -0.58 6.39
C ALA A 43 -15.59 -1.73 7.19
N TYR A 44 -14.27 -1.73 7.34
CA TYR A 44 -13.50 -2.89 7.81
C TYR A 44 -12.45 -2.56 8.89
N GLY A 45 -12.32 -1.29 9.28
CA GLY A 45 -11.49 -0.85 10.39
C GLY A 45 -12.01 -1.30 11.75
N ASP A 46 -11.16 -1.21 12.76
CA ASP A 46 -11.51 -1.45 14.16
C ASP A 46 -10.99 -0.26 14.99
N PRO A 47 -11.84 0.57 15.60
CA PRO A 47 -11.40 1.74 16.37
C PRO A 47 -10.50 1.39 17.57
N GLU A 48 -10.60 0.16 18.08
CA GLU A 48 -9.81 -0.30 19.22
C GLU A 48 -8.40 -0.75 18.81
N HIS A 49 -8.18 -1.06 17.52
CA HIS A 49 -6.93 -1.64 17.02
C HIS A 49 -6.39 -0.87 15.82
N GLY A 50 -5.11 -0.49 15.89
CA GLY A 50 -4.41 0.08 14.74
C GLY A 50 -5.02 1.38 14.22
N GLU A 51 -5.52 2.23 15.13
CA GLU A 51 -6.05 3.56 14.83
C GLU A 51 -7.21 3.54 13.80
N GLY A 52 -7.99 2.45 13.74
CA GLY A 52 -9.09 2.32 12.79
C GLY A 52 -8.67 1.94 11.36
N LYS A 53 -7.38 1.71 11.10
CA LYS A 53 -6.88 1.29 9.78
C LYS A 53 -7.27 -0.16 9.52
N TRP A 54 -7.98 -0.43 8.41
CA TRP A 54 -8.52 -1.77 8.13
C TRP A 54 -7.45 -2.86 8.05
N TRP A 55 -6.25 -2.55 7.57
CA TRP A 55 -5.17 -3.53 7.49
C TRP A 55 -4.47 -3.80 8.83
N LEU A 56 -4.73 -2.99 9.85
CA LEU A 56 -4.25 -3.22 11.22
C LEU A 56 -5.29 -3.90 12.10
N ASN A 57 -6.48 -4.16 11.58
CA ASN A 57 -7.50 -4.95 12.26
C ASN A 57 -7.13 -6.45 12.22
N PRO A 58 -6.86 -7.11 13.36
CA PRO A 58 -6.48 -8.52 13.40
C PRO A 58 -7.53 -9.45 12.78
N LYS A 59 -8.82 -9.10 12.84
CA LYS A 59 -9.91 -9.90 12.27
C LYS A 59 -9.76 -10.05 10.75
N ASN A 60 -9.16 -9.07 10.08
CA ASN A 60 -8.96 -9.05 8.62
C ASN A 60 -7.80 -9.94 8.18
N HIS A 61 -6.94 -10.39 9.09
CA HIS A 61 -5.86 -11.37 8.80
C HIS A 61 -6.31 -12.81 9.06
N SER A 62 -7.46 -12.99 9.70
CA SER A 62 -8.03 -14.30 9.99
C SER A 62 -9.05 -14.70 8.93
N ARG A 63 -8.76 -15.74 8.14
CA ARG A 63 -9.76 -16.35 7.26
C ARG A 63 -10.48 -17.45 8.01
N GLN A 64 -11.81 -17.41 8.06
CA GLN A 64 -12.59 -18.58 8.47
C GLN A 64 -12.30 -19.74 7.51
N MET A 65 -11.50 -20.70 7.98
CA MET A 65 -11.11 -21.87 7.19
C MET A 65 -12.31 -22.78 6.88
N TYR A 66 -13.33 -22.73 7.73
CA TYR A 66 -14.58 -23.44 7.54
C TYR A 66 -15.64 -22.48 7.02
N LYS A 67 -16.03 -22.65 5.75
CA LYS A 67 -17.30 -22.08 5.28
C LYS A 67 -18.42 -22.92 5.88
N VAL A 68 -19.25 -22.34 6.74
CA VAL A 68 -20.52 -22.96 7.11
C VAL A 68 -21.35 -23.07 5.84
N LYS A 69 -21.42 -24.29 5.27
CA LYS A 69 -22.29 -24.53 4.12
C LYS A 69 -23.73 -24.35 4.60
N LYS A 70 -24.41 -23.30 4.12
CA LYS A 70 -25.86 -23.21 4.28
C LYS A 70 -26.48 -24.40 3.55
N LEU A 71 -27.39 -25.13 4.20
CA LEU A 71 -28.10 -26.24 3.57
C LEU A 71 -28.71 -25.76 2.24
N GLY A 72 -28.37 -26.44 1.13
CA GLY A 72 -28.86 -26.10 -0.21
C GLY A 72 -27.94 -25.19 -1.05
N GLN A 73 -26.91 -24.56 -0.49
CA GLN A 73 -25.91 -23.87 -1.32
C GLN A 73 -24.99 -24.90 -2.01
N LYS A 74 -25.13 -25.05 -3.33
CA LYS A 74 -24.11 -25.70 -4.14
C LYS A 74 -22.80 -24.92 -3.94
N ALA A 75 -21.68 -25.64 -3.76
CA ALA A 75 -20.38 -24.99 -3.83
C ALA A 75 -20.33 -24.25 -5.16
N ALA A 76 -20.06 -22.94 -5.16
CA ALA A 76 -19.75 -22.23 -6.38
C ALA A 76 -18.71 -23.07 -7.13
N ALA A 77 -18.98 -23.40 -8.38
CA ALA A 77 -18.09 -24.23 -9.18
C ALA A 77 -16.68 -23.65 -9.06
N TYR A 78 -15.71 -24.52 -8.78
CA TYR A 78 -14.31 -24.15 -8.87
C TYR A 78 -14.08 -23.68 -10.32
N GLY A 79 -13.96 -22.37 -10.54
CA GLY A 79 -13.95 -21.81 -11.90
C GLY A 79 -14.51 -20.40 -12.07
N SER A 80 -15.28 -19.82 -11.12
CA SER A 80 -15.50 -18.37 -11.14
C SER A 80 -14.28 -17.68 -10.52
N ASP A 81 -13.19 -17.66 -11.28
CA ASP A 81 -11.96 -16.97 -10.91
C ASP A 81 -12.30 -15.48 -10.68
N PRO A 82 -12.24 -14.98 -9.42
CA PRO A 82 -12.54 -13.58 -9.13
C PRO A 82 -11.67 -12.62 -9.95
N GLU A 83 -10.46 -13.06 -10.33
CA GLU A 83 -9.52 -12.33 -11.17
C GLU A 83 -10.03 -12.22 -12.63
N ALA A 84 -10.66 -13.28 -13.16
CA ALA A 84 -11.23 -13.29 -14.52
C ALA A 84 -12.51 -12.44 -14.64
N THR A 85 -13.25 -12.27 -13.54
CA THR A 85 -14.40 -11.37 -13.49
C THR A 85 -13.95 -9.91 -13.34
N ALA A 86 -12.96 -9.65 -12.48
CA ALA A 86 -12.35 -8.32 -12.36
C ALA A 86 -11.72 -7.85 -13.67
N GLY A 87 -10.97 -8.71 -14.35
CA GLY A 87 -10.30 -8.39 -15.63
C GLY A 87 -11.25 -8.09 -16.78
N ARG A 88 -12.38 -8.81 -16.89
CA ARG A 88 -13.38 -8.58 -17.95
C ARG A 88 -14.00 -7.19 -17.89
N ASN A 89 -14.30 -6.70 -16.69
CA ASN A 89 -14.91 -5.39 -16.52
C ASN A 89 -13.94 -4.23 -16.77
N VAL A 90 -12.64 -4.41 -16.46
CA VAL A 90 -11.62 -3.41 -16.84
C VAL A 90 -11.50 -3.33 -18.36
N MET A 91 -11.49 -4.46 -19.07
CA MET A 91 -11.30 -4.47 -20.52
C MET A 91 -12.41 -3.74 -21.28
N GLU A 92 -13.67 -3.88 -20.84
CA GLU A 92 -14.79 -3.13 -21.42
C GLU A 92 -14.62 -1.61 -21.21
N ILE A 93 -14.25 -1.19 -20.00
CA ILE A 93 -13.95 0.22 -19.69
C ILE A 93 -12.77 0.73 -20.54
N MET A 94 -11.75 -0.09 -20.74
CA MET A 94 -10.58 0.27 -21.54
C MET A 94 -10.92 0.48 -23.01
N GLN A 95 -11.74 -0.39 -23.60
CA GLN A 95 -12.12 -0.32 -25.02
C GLN A 95 -13.00 0.90 -25.28
N THR A 96 -14.01 1.12 -24.43
CA THR A 96 -14.94 2.24 -24.56
C THR A 96 -14.25 3.60 -24.49
N ARG A 97 -13.11 3.74 -23.78
CA ARG A 97 -12.33 4.99 -23.75
C ARG A 97 -12.00 5.55 -25.14
N PHE A 98 -11.72 4.69 -26.11
CA PHE A 98 -11.33 5.10 -27.47
C PHE A 98 -12.52 5.18 -28.43
N GLU A 99 -13.62 4.52 -28.11
CA GLU A 99 -14.81 4.44 -28.97
C GLU A 99 -15.86 5.50 -28.60
N ASP A 100 -16.12 5.69 -27.31
CA ASP A 100 -17.18 6.54 -26.78
C ASP A 100 -16.76 7.14 -25.42
N THR A 101 -16.44 8.43 -25.44
CA THR A 101 -15.98 9.15 -24.26
C THR A 101 -17.08 9.33 -23.20
N GLU A 102 -18.34 9.49 -23.60
CA GLU A 102 -19.45 9.70 -22.65
C GLU A 102 -19.75 8.39 -21.91
N LYS A 103 -19.84 7.28 -22.65
CA LYS A 103 -20.02 5.96 -22.07
C LYS A 103 -18.85 5.58 -21.16
N PHE A 104 -17.62 5.93 -21.54
CA PHE A 104 -16.44 5.73 -20.68
C PHE A 104 -16.59 6.45 -19.34
N GLN A 105 -16.95 7.74 -19.35
CA GLN A 105 -17.13 8.51 -18.10
C GLN A 105 -18.25 7.94 -17.23
N GLN A 106 -19.35 7.48 -17.85
CA GLN A 106 -20.43 6.82 -17.13
C GLN A 106 -19.94 5.53 -16.45
N LEU A 107 -19.26 4.64 -17.18
CA LEU A 107 -18.76 3.39 -16.63
C LEU A 107 -17.73 3.61 -15.51
N VAL A 108 -16.87 4.62 -15.63
CA VAL A 108 -15.92 5.00 -14.56
C VAL A 108 -16.65 5.48 -13.32
N LYS A 109 -17.71 6.29 -13.49
CA LYS A 109 -18.54 6.74 -12.36
C LYS A 109 -19.21 5.55 -11.66
N GLU A 110 -19.84 4.66 -12.41
CA GLU A 110 -20.46 3.44 -11.89
C GLU A 110 -19.43 2.57 -11.15
N ALA A 111 -18.24 2.38 -11.73
CA ALA A 111 -17.12 1.65 -11.11
C ALA A 111 -16.65 2.27 -9.79
N ASN A 112 -16.70 3.60 -9.67
CA ASN A 112 -16.30 4.33 -8.47
C ASN A 112 -17.37 4.35 -7.38
N GLU A 113 -18.65 4.29 -7.75
CA GLU A 113 -19.77 4.19 -6.80
C GLU A 113 -19.86 2.79 -6.17
N MET A 114 -19.37 1.76 -6.87
CA MET A 114 -19.29 0.38 -6.40
C MET A 114 -18.17 0.16 -5.36
N LYS A 115 -18.33 0.69 -4.15
CA LYS A 115 -17.36 0.58 -3.04
C LYS A 115 -17.15 -0.88 -2.58
N VAL A 116 -18.14 -1.48 -1.88
CA VAL A 116 -17.96 -2.73 -1.11
C VAL A 116 -18.26 -4.02 -1.93
N LYS A 117 -19.06 -3.89 -3.00
CA LYS A 117 -19.47 -5.00 -3.88
C LYS A 117 -19.01 -4.81 -5.32
N GLY A 118 -17.98 -3.99 -5.51
CA GLY A 118 -17.40 -3.76 -6.82
C GLY A 118 -16.76 -5.02 -7.39
N PRO A 119 -16.64 -5.12 -8.71
CA PRO A 119 -15.99 -6.25 -9.37
C PRO A 119 -14.47 -6.28 -9.13
N PHE A 120 -13.90 -5.22 -8.53
CA PHE A 120 -12.47 -5.06 -8.30
C PHE A 120 -12.08 -5.48 -6.88
N GLN A 121 -10.90 -6.10 -6.76
CA GLN A 121 -10.26 -6.28 -5.47
C GLN A 121 -9.89 -4.91 -4.89
N ILE A 122 -10.03 -4.76 -3.58
CA ILE A 122 -9.66 -3.52 -2.91
C ILE A 122 -8.14 -3.53 -2.77
N GLY A 123 -7.50 -2.57 -3.44
CA GLY A 123 -6.09 -2.28 -3.30
C GLY A 123 -5.89 -1.01 -2.47
N GLN A 124 -4.93 -0.98 -1.55
CA GLN A 124 -4.51 0.27 -0.90
C GLN A 124 -2.99 0.38 -0.80
N VAL A 125 -2.46 1.52 -1.24
CA VAL A 125 -1.03 1.84 -1.14
C VAL A 125 -0.65 2.04 0.32
N ILE A 126 0.46 1.45 0.74
CA ILE A 126 1.03 1.62 2.08
C ILE A 126 2.54 1.85 2.00
N PRO A 127 3.13 2.62 2.93
CA PRO A 127 4.57 2.70 3.07
C PRO A 127 5.15 1.41 3.65
N ILE A 128 6.46 1.24 3.52
CA ILE A 128 7.17 0.02 3.94
C ILE A 128 6.99 -0.30 5.43
N GLN A 129 6.97 0.72 6.30
CA GLN A 129 6.81 0.52 7.74
C GLN A 129 5.43 -0.07 8.10
N GLU A 130 4.39 0.30 7.36
CA GLU A 130 3.05 -0.29 7.52
C GLU A 130 3.02 -1.72 6.97
N ALA A 131 3.77 -1.99 5.90
CA ALA A 131 3.87 -3.34 5.33
C ALA A 131 4.54 -4.32 6.31
N PHE A 132 5.53 -3.84 7.09
CA PHE A 132 6.16 -4.62 8.16
C PHE A 132 5.17 -5.02 9.24
N LYS A 133 4.32 -4.10 9.71
CA LYS A 133 3.25 -4.41 10.68
C LYS A 133 2.31 -5.48 10.13
N VAL A 134 1.96 -5.42 8.85
CA VAL A 134 1.07 -6.40 8.21
C VAL A 134 1.68 -7.80 8.18
N VAL A 135 2.94 -7.94 7.78
CA VAL A 135 3.60 -9.26 7.73
C VAL A 135 3.86 -9.85 9.11
N GLU A 136 3.96 -9.02 10.15
CA GLU A 136 4.06 -9.49 11.55
C GLU A 136 2.74 -10.07 12.08
N MET A 137 1.59 -9.54 11.63
CA MET A 137 0.27 -10.03 12.04
C MET A 137 -0.25 -11.19 11.17
N SER A 138 0.29 -11.35 9.97
CA SER A 138 -0.14 -12.36 9.00
C SER A 138 0.72 -13.62 9.08
N TYR A 139 0.09 -14.79 9.11
CA TYR A 139 0.81 -16.06 8.92
C TYR A 139 -0.05 -17.09 8.17
N PRO A 140 0.53 -17.86 7.23
CA PRO A 140 1.88 -17.76 6.68
C PRO A 140 2.06 -16.54 5.75
N VAL A 141 3.32 -16.10 5.59
CA VAL A 141 3.73 -15.15 4.55
C VAL A 141 4.52 -15.93 3.51
N ALA A 142 4.24 -15.71 2.23
CA ALA A 142 4.96 -16.40 1.16
C ALA A 142 5.24 -15.48 -0.02
N SER A 143 6.38 -15.67 -0.68
CA SER A 143 6.63 -15.10 -1.99
C SER A 143 6.10 -16.04 -3.08
N MET A 144 5.56 -15.48 -4.15
CA MET A 144 4.93 -16.22 -5.24
C MET A 144 4.95 -15.44 -6.55
N SER A 145 4.59 -16.13 -7.64
CA SER A 145 4.50 -15.50 -8.95
C SER A 145 3.42 -14.42 -9.01
N CYS A 146 3.73 -13.26 -9.61
CA CYS A 146 2.76 -12.19 -9.80
C CYS A 146 1.96 -12.38 -11.10
N ILE A 147 0.65 -12.61 -10.95
CA ILE A 147 -0.24 -12.78 -12.09
C ILE A 147 -0.31 -11.55 -13.00
N CYS A 148 -0.33 -10.34 -12.43
CA CYS A 148 -0.40 -9.12 -13.22
C CYS A 148 0.85 -8.92 -14.08
N ARG A 149 2.05 -9.16 -13.54
CA ARG A 149 3.30 -9.06 -14.30
C ARG A 149 3.38 -10.09 -15.41
N ILE A 150 2.88 -11.31 -15.18
CA ILE A 150 2.78 -12.33 -16.24
C ILE A 150 1.92 -11.80 -17.40
N HIS A 151 0.76 -11.19 -17.10
CA HIS A 151 -0.11 -10.65 -18.14
C HIS A 151 0.50 -9.45 -18.87
N THR A 152 1.16 -8.52 -18.16
CA THR A 152 1.69 -7.29 -18.78
C THR A 152 3.04 -7.48 -19.45
N ARG A 153 3.92 -8.29 -18.87
CA ARG A 153 5.29 -8.52 -19.37
C ARG A 153 5.42 -9.80 -20.19
N ALA A 154 4.40 -10.65 -20.23
CA ALA A 154 4.44 -11.98 -20.84
C ALA A 154 5.62 -12.84 -20.34
N GLN A 155 6.06 -12.59 -19.10
CA GLN A 155 7.19 -13.28 -18.47
C GLN A 155 6.69 -14.08 -17.28
N GLU A 156 6.92 -15.39 -17.30
CA GLU A 156 6.57 -16.27 -16.19
C GLU A 156 7.66 -16.25 -15.12
N GLU A 157 7.26 -16.02 -13.87
CA GLU A 157 8.11 -16.18 -12.69
C GLU A 157 8.00 -17.65 -12.23
N ARG A 158 9.06 -18.43 -12.43
CA ARG A 158 8.99 -19.90 -12.27
C ARG A 158 9.72 -20.44 -11.05
N ASN A 159 10.44 -19.60 -10.32
CA ASN A 159 11.20 -19.99 -9.13
C ASN A 159 11.24 -18.85 -8.08
N GLU A 160 11.69 -19.21 -6.88
CA GLU A 160 11.76 -18.31 -5.72
C GLU A 160 12.63 -17.06 -5.90
N HIS A 161 13.59 -17.08 -6.82
CA HIS A 161 14.45 -15.93 -7.10
C HIS A 161 13.78 -14.90 -8.02
N GLU A 162 12.77 -15.33 -8.77
CA GLU A 162 12.04 -14.52 -9.75
C GLU A 162 10.72 -13.96 -9.21
N TYR A 163 10.17 -14.55 -8.15
CA TYR A 163 8.90 -14.11 -7.58
C TYR A 163 8.88 -12.63 -7.27
N SER A 164 7.71 -12.00 -7.44
CA SER A 164 7.52 -10.59 -7.09
C SER A 164 6.33 -10.32 -6.19
N CYS A 165 5.37 -11.25 -6.10
CA CYS A 165 4.17 -11.10 -5.27
C CYS A 165 4.42 -11.65 -3.85
N THR A 166 3.76 -11.05 -2.85
CA THR A 166 3.74 -11.56 -1.48
C THR A 166 2.32 -11.99 -1.14
N GLY A 167 2.10 -13.28 -0.95
CA GLY A 167 0.83 -13.85 -0.51
C GLY A 167 0.75 -13.96 1.02
N LEU A 168 -0.45 -13.73 1.57
CA LEU A 168 -0.70 -13.71 3.01
C LEU A 168 -1.81 -14.69 3.42
N GLY A 169 -1.52 -15.40 4.50
CA GLY A 169 -2.41 -16.27 5.25
C GLY A 169 -2.64 -17.64 4.63
N VAL A 170 -3.59 -18.38 5.22
CA VAL A 170 -3.71 -19.85 5.10
C VAL A 170 -3.94 -20.39 3.69
N GLY A 171 -4.29 -19.51 2.74
CA GLY A 171 -4.37 -19.86 1.33
C GLY A 171 -3.05 -20.38 0.78
N MET A 172 -1.93 -19.88 1.28
CA MET A 172 -0.59 -20.25 0.81
C MET A 172 -0.28 -21.74 1.04
N PHE A 173 -0.82 -22.38 2.08
CA PHE A 173 -0.61 -23.82 2.31
C PHE A 173 -1.31 -24.73 1.30
N LYS A 174 -2.26 -24.20 0.51
CA LYS A 174 -3.05 -24.96 -0.47
C LYS A 174 -2.75 -24.54 -1.91
N TRP A 175 -1.57 -24.00 -2.13
CA TRP A 175 -1.13 -23.50 -3.44
C TRP A 175 -1.19 -24.57 -4.54
N GLU A 176 -0.97 -25.84 -4.19
CA GLU A 176 -1.06 -26.98 -5.12
C GLU A 176 -2.43 -27.12 -5.81
N ARG A 177 -3.48 -26.54 -5.22
CA ARG A 177 -4.84 -26.58 -5.78
C ARG A 177 -5.10 -25.43 -6.75
N TRP A 178 -4.23 -24.43 -6.80
CA TRP A 178 -4.44 -23.23 -7.60
C TRP A 178 -4.29 -23.53 -9.10
N PRO A 179 -4.81 -22.64 -9.96
CA PRO A 179 -4.67 -22.79 -11.40
C PRO A 179 -3.21 -22.94 -11.83
N GLU A 180 -3.02 -23.65 -12.92
CA GLU A 180 -1.73 -23.98 -13.55
C GLU A 180 -0.72 -22.82 -13.64
N ARG A 181 -1.22 -21.60 -13.81
CA ARG A 181 -0.41 -20.37 -13.87
C ARG A 181 0.39 -20.05 -12.60
N TYR A 182 0.09 -20.72 -11.48
CA TYR A 182 0.83 -20.60 -10.22
C TYR A 182 1.80 -21.78 -9.99
N LYS A 183 2.10 -22.58 -11.04
CA LYS A 183 2.99 -23.75 -10.97
C LYS A 183 4.40 -23.48 -10.45
N GLY A 184 4.84 -22.22 -10.46
CA GLY A 184 6.09 -21.82 -9.82
C GLY A 184 6.12 -22.21 -8.34
N GLY A 185 4.96 -22.33 -7.69
CA GLY A 185 4.85 -22.63 -6.27
C GLY A 185 4.81 -21.38 -5.40
N VAL A 186 4.96 -21.59 -4.10
CA VAL A 186 5.13 -20.51 -3.13
C VAL A 186 6.35 -20.82 -2.28
N ASN A 187 7.11 -19.79 -1.94
CA ASN A 187 8.20 -19.89 -0.98
C ASN A 187 7.76 -19.25 0.34
N ILE A 188 7.55 -20.07 1.37
CA ILE A 188 7.10 -19.60 2.69
C ILE A 188 8.27 -18.92 3.40
N MET A 189 8.02 -17.71 3.88
CA MET A 189 9.00 -16.86 4.53
C MET A 189 8.62 -16.66 6.00
N THR A 190 9.62 -16.50 6.86
CA THR A 190 9.38 -15.97 8.20
C THR A 190 8.99 -14.48 8.11
N PRO A 191 8.41 -13.90 9.16
CA PRO A 191 8.12 -12.46 9.18
C PRO A 191 9.36 -11.60 8.94
N ASP A 192 10.54 -12.02 9.42
CA ASP A 192 11.78 -11.26 9.23
C ASP A 192 12.31 -11.40 7.80
N ASP A 193 12.30 -12.60 7.22
CA ASP A 193 12.63 -12.81 5.80
C ASP A 193 11.68 -12.00 4.89
N ALA A 194 10.40 -11.91 5.28
CA ALA A 194 9.41 -11.10 4.55
C ALA A 194 9.71 -9.60 4.63
N LYS A 195 10.21 -9.08 5.76
CA LYS A 195 10.64 -7.67 5.85
C LYS A 195 11.85 -7.40 4.96
N GLU A 196 12.81 -8.32 4.93
CA GLU A 196 13.97 -8.22 4.02
C GLU A 196 13.53 -8.27 2.55
N TRP A 197 12.60 -9.17 2.23
CA TRP A 197 11.98 -9.26 0.91
C TRP A 197 11.31 -7.95 0.48
N LEU A 198 10.46 -7.38 1.33
CA LEU A 198 9.79 -6.10 1.06
C LEU A 198 10.82 -4.97 0.91
N THR A 199 11.86 -4.94 1.74
CA THR A 199 12.96 -3.97 1.64
C THR A 199 13.69 -4.07 0.30
N LYS A 200 13.97 -5.28 -0.17
CA LYS A 200 14.58 -5.52 -1.50
C LYS A 200 13.71 -4.93 -2.62
N TRP A 201 12.40 -5.16 -2.58
CA TRP A 201 11.47 -4.62 -3.57
C TRP A 201 11.33 -3.09 -3.48
N ASN A 202 11.28 -2.54 -2.27
CA ASN A 202 11.24 -1.09 -2.04
C ASN A 202 12.48 -0.39 -2.61
N LYS A 203 13.67 -0.95 -2.37
CA LYS A 203 14.95 -0.44 -2.94
C LYS A 203 14.95 -0.47 -4.47
N LYS A 204 14.30 -1.44 -5.09
CA LYS A 204 14.07 -1.50 -6.55
C LYS A 204 13.04 -0.47 -7.06
N GLY A 205 12.41 0.29 -6.17
CA GLY A 205 11.46 1.34 -6.50
C GLY A 205 10.02 0.85 -6.61
N MET A 206 9.67 -0.24 -5.95
CA MET A 206 8.39 -0.92 -6.13
C MET A 206 7.41 -0.52 -5.04
N VAL A 207 6.18 -0.20 -5.42
CA VAL A 207 5.13 0.26 -4.50
C VAL A 207 4.49 -0.96 -3.82
N HIS A 208 4.33 -0.87 -2.50
CA HIS A 208 3.61 -1.86 -1.71
C HIS A 208 2.11 -1.53 -1.71
N ILE A 209 1.30 -2.47 -2.21
CA ILE A 209 -0.16 -2.35 -2.27
C ILE A 209 -0.77 -3.53 -1.54
N LEU A 210 -1.56 -3.25 -0.51
CA LEU A 210 -2.35 -4.27 0.17
C LEU A 210 -3.53 -4.67 -0.69
N MET A 211 -3.77 -5.98 -0.78
CA MET A 211 -4.85 -6.54 -1.56
C MET A 211 -5.80 -7.34 -0.68
N THR A 212 -7.10 -7.14 -0.91
CA THR A 212 -8.13 -7.98 -0.31
C THR A 212 -8.51 -9.17 -1.19
N PHE A 213 -8.82 -10.31 -0.55
CA PHE A 213 -9.33 -11.49 -1.23
C PHE A 213 -10.68 -11.90 -0.64
N GLY A 214 -11.76 -11.46 -1.28
CA GLY A 214 -13.12 -11.86 -0.93
C GLY A 214 -13.64 -11.17 0.34
N GLY A 215 -13.75 -9.84 0.30
CA GLY A 215 -14.24 -9.00 1.40
C GLY A 215 -13.11 -8.23 2.07
N ALA A 216 -13.08 -8.22 3.41
CA ALA A 216 -12.09 -7.52 4.22
C ALA A 216 -10.75 -8.26 4.37
N TYR A 217 -10.67 -9.51 3.93
CA TYR A 217 -9.53 -10.38 4.23
C TYR A 217 -8.28 -9.92 3.49
N VAL A 218 -7.24 -9.53 4.24
CA VAL A 218 -5.90 -9.20 3.72
C VAL A 218 -5.24 -10.50 3.27
N GLY A 219 -5.04 -10.66 1.97
CA GLY A 219 -4.46 -11.90 1.43
C GLY A 219 -3.20 -11.71 0.61
N GLY A 220 -2.72 -10.48 0.47
CA GLY A 220 -1.44 -10.24 -0.21
C GLY A 220 -0.95 -8.80 -0.11
N ILE A 221 0.36 -8.65 -0.32
CA ILE A 221 1.05 -7.38 -0.59
C ILE A 221 1.65 -7.50 -1.99
N CYS A 222 1.18 -6.67 -2.92
CA CYS A 222 1.79 -6.51 -4.23
C CYS A 222 3.03 -5.62 -4.14
N ASN A 223 4.11 -6.01 -4.81
CA ASN A 223 5.32 -5.19 -4.98
C ASN A 223 5.43 -4.77 -6.45
N CYS A 224 4.73 -3.70 -6.83
CA CYS A 224 4.51 -3.38 -8.24
C CYS A 224 4.85 -1.95 -8.60
N ASP A 225 5.07 -1.73 -9.89
CA ASP A 225 5.40 -0.46 -10.50
C ASP A 225 4.43 -0.10 -11.63
N TYR A 226 4.36 1.18 -11.97
CA TYR A 226 3.75 1.65 -13.21
C TYR A 226 4.77 1.47 -14.35
N PRO A 227 4.43 0.82 -15.48
CA PRO A 227 3.08 0.45 -15.96
C PRO A 227 2.68 -1.02 -15.78
N ASP A 228 3.39 -1.81 -14.97
CA ASP A 228 3.10 -3.25 -14.85
C ASP A 228 1.90 -3.56 -13.95
N CYS A 229 1.62 -2.69 -12.99
CA CYS A 229 0.52 -2.90 -12.07
C CYS A 229 -0.82 -2.54 -12.71
N GLY A 230 -1.68 -3.55 -12.90
CA GLY A 230 -3.07 -3.32 -13.32
C GLY A 230 -3.84 -2.40 -12.36
N MET A 231 -3.62 -2.49 -11.06
CA MET A 231 -4.30 -1.64 -10.06
C MET A 231 -3.84 -0.18 -10.12
N ILE A 232 -2.53 0.06 -10.26
CA ILE A 232 -2.02 1.43 -10.44
C ILE A 232 -2.52 1.99 -11.77
N ARG A 233 -2.51 1.21 -12.86
CA ARG A 233 -3.03 1.64 -14.16
C ARG A 233 -4.51 1.97 -14.14
N ASN A 234 -5.33 1.14 -13.51
CA ASN A 234 -6.76 1.43 -13.33
C ASN A 234 -6.98 2.79 -12.66
N ARG A 235 -6.16 3.10 -11.67
CA ARG A 235 -6.25 4.35 -10.93
C ARG A 235 -5.69 5.56 -11.67
N VAL A 236 -4.52 5.43 -12.29
CA VAL A 236 -3.79 6.53 -12.94
C VAL A 236 -4.28 6.78 -14.36
N ASP A 237 -4.46 5.72 -15.16
CA ASP A 237 -4.82 5.83 -16.58
C ASP A 237 -6.34 6.04 -16.76
N TYR A 238 -7.18 5.43 -15.91
CA TYR A 238 -8.64 5.36 -16.09
C TYR A 238 -9.45 6.01 -14.96
N ASN A 239 -8.79 6.59 -13.95
CA ASN A 239 -9.44 7.27 -12.84
C ASN A 239 -10.42 6.38 -12.04
N ILE A 240 -10.14 5.08 -11.94
CA ILE A 240 -10.91 4.12 -11.14
C ILE A 240 -10.32 4.09 -9.73
N HIS A 241 -11.05 4.66 -8.77
CA HIS A 241 -10.64 4.85 -7.38
C HIS A 241 -10.84 3.63 -6.48
N THR A 242 -11.74 2.72 -6.86
CA THR A 242 -12.11 1.56 -6.03
C THR A 242 -11.07 0.45 -6.01
N GLY A 243 -10.23 0.35 -7.04
CA GLY A 243 -9.20 -0.71 -7.15
C GLY A 243 -7.86 -0.38 -6.51
N CYS A 244 -7.52 0.91 -6.32
CA CYS A 244 -6.26 1.32 -5.70
C CYS A 244 -6.45 2.65 -4.96
N LEU A 245 -6.60 2.57 -3.65
CA LEU A 245 -6.68 3.72 -2.75
C LEU A 245 -5.28 4.24 -2.40
N LYS A 246 -5.21 5.54 -2.16
CA LYS A 246 -4.06 6.22 -1.58
C LYS A 246 -3.89 5.81 -0.12
N SER A 247 -2.66 5.95 0.36
CA SER A 247 -2.33 5.70 1.75
C SER A 247 -2.90 6.78 2.69
N HIS A 248 -2.92 6.46 3.98
CA HIS A 248 -3.15 7.44 5.05
C HIS A 248 -1.95 8.34 5.30
N TRP A 249 -0.88 8.17 4.51
CA TRP A 249 0.31 8.98 4.57
C TRP A 249 0.42 9.89 3.33
N VAL A 250 1.06 11.03 3.50
CA VAL A 250 1.41 12.01 2.46
C VAL A 250 2.85 12.43 2.66
N ALA A 251 3.63 12.44 1.59
CA ALA A 251 5.01 12.92 1.64
C ALA A 251 5.07 14.45 1.75
N GLN A 252 5.94 14.95 2.63
CA GLN A 252 6.25 16.37 2.83
C GLN A 252 7.76 16.58 2.75
N ILE A 253 8.19 17.70 2.17
CA ILE A 253 9.61 18.04 2.02
C ILE A 253 10.00 19.06 3.08
N ASN A 254 11.11 18.80 3.76
CA ASN A 254 11.86 19.81 4.49
C ASN A 254 12.77 20.58 3.51
N TYR A 255 12.40 21.82 3.19
CA TYR A 255 13.15 22.61 2.22
C TYR A 255 14.54 23.01 2.71
N ASP A 256 14.78 23.07 4.01
CA ASP A 256 16.09 23.48 4.56
C ASP A 256 17.14 22.38 4.40
N GLU A 257 16.71 21.12 4.45
CA GLU A 257 17.58 19.95 4.28
C GLU A 257 17.71 19.50 2.82
N CYS A 258 16.73 19.86 1.99
CA CYS A 258 16.69 19.52 0.58
C CYS A 258 17.76 20.28 -0.21
N ASN A 259 18.63 19.50 -0.86
CA ASN A 259 19.72 20.00 -1.70
C ASN A 259 19.43 19.94 -3.21
N GLY A 260 18.19 19.61 -3.61
CA GLY A 260 17.81 19.58 -5.03
C GLY A 260 18.36 18.39 -5.85
N CYS A 261 18.80 17.28 -5.24
CA CYS A 261 19.41 16.17 -5.99
C CYS A 261 18.48 15.48 -7.02
N GLY A 262 17.15 15.64 -6.92
CA GLY A 262 16.18 15.13 -7.90
C GLY A 262 15.93 13.61 -7.87
N ILE A 263 16.58 12.84 -6.99
CA ILE A 263 16.40 11.38 -6.90
C ILE A 263 14.95 11.00 -6.61
N CYS A 264 14.28 11.74 -5.72
CA CYS A 264 12.88 11.51 -5.38
C CYS A 264 11.92 11.71 -6.57
N VAL A 265 12.27 12.58 -7.53
CA VAL A 265 11.49 12.81 -8.76
C VAL A 265 11.47 11.53 -9.60
N GLN A 266 12.62 10.89 -9.78
CA GLN A 266 12.74 9.65 -10.56
C GLN A 266 12.03 8.46 -9.89
N ARG A 267 11.93 8.47 -8.57
CA ARG A 267 11.26 7.43 -7.79
C ARG A 267 9.74 7.56 -7.80
N CYS A 268 9.19 8.74 -8.08
CA CYS A 268 7.76 8.98 -8.04
C CYS A 268 7.09 8.47 -9.33
N GLN A 269 6.41 7.32 -9.22
CA GLN A 269 5.67 6.74 -10.34
C GLN A 269 4.31 7.41 -10.61
N PHE A 270 3.83 8.24 -9.69
CA PHE A 270 2.52 8.89 -9.76
C PHE A 270 2.58 10.32 -10.30
N GLY A 271 3.78 10.81 -10.66
CA GLY A 271 3.98 12.18 -11.13
C GLY A 271 3.64 13.26 -10.08
N ALA A 272 3.68 12.90 -8.80
CA ALA A 272 3.40 13.80 -7.68
C ALA A 272 4.58 14.70 -7.33
N ILE A 273 5.82 14.32 -7.65
CA ILE A 273 7.02 15.09 -7.33
C ILE A 273 7.55 15.75 -8.60
N LYS A 274 7.85 17.04 -8.53
CA LYS A 274 8.45 17.82 -9.63
C LYS A 274 9.69 18.55 -9.15
N TYR A 275 10.63 18.77 -10.06
CA TYR A 275 11.76 19.65 -9.82
C TYR A 275 11.37 21.08 -10.17
N GLU A 276 11.54 22.00 -9.23
CA GLU A 276 11.24 23.41 -9.40
C GLU A 276 12.53 24.16 -9.76
N VAL A 277 12.59 24.65 -11.00
CA VAL A 277 13.80 25.30 -11.53
C VAL A 277 14.08 26.62 -10.81
N THR A 278 13.04 27.33 -10.37
CA THR A 278 13.18 28.64 -9.72
C THR A 278 13.81 28.56 -8.33
N THR A 279 13.57 27.48 -7.61
CA THR A 279 14.10 27.26 -6.24
C THR A 279 15.25 26.26 -6.19
N GLU A 280 15.58 25.63 -7.33
CA GLU A 280 16.51 24.51 -7.46
C GLU A 280 16.22 23.37 -6.47
N LYS A 281 14.95 23.21 -6.10
CA LYS A 281 14.49 22.23 -5.12
C LYS A 281 13.33 21.42 -5.68
N THR A 282 13.07 20.29 -5.05
CA THR A 282 11.92 19.45 -5.41
C THR A 282 10.68 19.91 -4.66
N ASN A 283 9.52 19.82 -5.31
CA ASN A 283 8.22 20.10 -4.74
C ASN A 283 7.28 18.89 -4.90
N ILE A 284 6.36 18.71 -3.95
CA ILE A 284 5.38 17.60 -3.95
C ILE A 284 3.97 18.15 -4.10
N ASP A 285 3.29 17.74 -5.17
CA ASP A 285 1.85 17.82 -5.31
C ASP A 285 1.19 16.78 -4.39
N GLN A 286 0.77 17.23 -3.21
CA GLN A 286 0.17 16.37 -2.20
C GLN A 286 -1.19 15.80 -2.64
N MET A 287 -1.90 16.46 -3.56
CA MET A 287 -3.16 15.95 -4.12
C MET A 287 -2.92 14.69 -4.95
N LYS A 288 -1.80 14.63 -5.67
CA LYS A 288 -1.40 13.45 -6.47
C LYS A 288 -0.63 12.41 -5.68
N CYS A 289 -0.14 12.74 -4.49
CA CYS A 289 0.66 11.84 -3.67
C CYS A 289 -0.17 10.64 -3.17
N PHE A 290 0.31 9.42 -3.47
CA PHE A 290 -0.28 8.16 -3.01
C PHE A 290 0.23 7.71 -1.64
N GLY A 291 1.27 8.35 -1.09
CA GLY A 291 1.83 7.99 0.21
C GLY A 291 2.60 6.66 0.23
N CYS A 292 3.27 6.30 -0.87
CA CYS A 292 4.01 5.04 -0.97
C CYS A 292 5.36 5.01 -0.21
N GLY A 293 5.89 6.15 0.23
CA GLY A 293 7.17 6.22 0.96
C GLY A 293 8.45 5.95 0.14
N LEU A 294 8.34 5.74 -1.18
CA LEU A 294 9.53 5.53 -2.03
C LEU A 294 10.46 6.74 -2.12
N CYS A 295 9.93 7.95 -1.91
CA CYS A 295 10.72 9.19 -1.93
C CYS A 295 11.47 9.41 -0.61
N GLU A 296 10.83 9.14 0.53
CA GLU A 296 11.43 9.14 1.87
C GLU A 296 12.63 8.19 1.91
N THR A 297 12.41 6.91 1.61
CA THR A 297 13.47 5.88 1.62
C THR A 297 14.60 6.10 0.63
N ALA A 298 14.39 6.90 -0.43
CA ALA A 298 15.40 7.17 -1.44
C ALA A 298 16.16 8.48 -1.21
N CYS A 299 15.73 9.33 -0.28
CA CYS A 299 16.33 10.65 -0.07
C CYS A 299 17.65 10.51 0.72
N PRO A 300 18.82 10.79 0.14
CA PRO A 300 20.10 10.65 0.84
C PRO A 300 20.32 11.69 1.94
N ARG A 301 19.48 12.72 1.98
CA ARG A 301 19.50 13.80 2.97
C ARG A 301 18.40 13.67 4.02
N GLU A 302 17.56 12.64 3.91
CA GLU A 302 16.41 12.42 4.80
C GLU A 302 15.43 13.61 4.84
N ALA A 303 15.45 14.47 3.82
CA ALA A 303 14.65 15.70 3.75
C ALA A 303 13.16 15.48 3.42
N ILE A 304 12.66 14.24 3.46
CA ILE A 304 11.29 13.89 3.09
C ILE A 304 10.69 13.02 4.17
N ASP A 305 9.61 13.50 4.78
CA ASP A 305 8.85 12.79 5.82
C ASP A 305 7.47 12.36 5.32
N LEU A 306 6.93 11.30 5.91
CA LEU A 306 5.53 10.90 5.75
C LEU A 306 4.69 11.44 6.92
N VAL A 307 3.72 12.30 6.59
CA VAL A 307 2.75 12.84 7.56
C VAL A 307 1.37 12.22 7.35
N ASP A 308 0.56 12.18 8.41
CA ASP A 308 -0.81 11.67 8.32
C ASP A 308 -1.64 12.56 7.37
N ARG A 309 -2.32 11.94 6.41
CA ARG A 309 -3.17 12.62 5.43
C ARG A 309 -4.28 13.43 6.10
N VAL A 310 -4.84 12.94 7.20
CA VAL A 310 -5.95 13.58 7.92
C VAL A 310 -5.50 14.84 8.64
N SER A 311 -4.21 14.94 8.98
CA SER A 311 -3.62 16.14 9.58
C SER A 311 -3.68 17.35 8.64
N LEU A 312 -3.78 17.13 7.33
CA LEU A 312 -3.87 18.17 6.30
C LEU A 312 -5.34 18.39 5.88
N PRO A 313 -5.97 19.53 6.22
CA PRO A 313 -7.41 19.75 6.00
C PRO A 313 -7.85 19.54 4.54
N GLY A 314 -7.04 19.95 3.57
CA GLY A 314 -7.35 19.83 2.14
C GLY A 314 -7.27 18.40 1.58
N LEU A 315 -6.74 17.42 2.34
CA LEU A 315 -6.50 16.06 1.87
C LEU A 315 -7.36 15.00 2.57
N ARG A 316 -8.19 15.39 3.55
CA ARG A 316 -8.95 14.47 4.41
C ARG A 316 -9.85 13.50 3.65
N GLU A 317 -10.36 13.91 2.49
CA GLU A 317 -11.26 13.09 1.66
C GLU A 317 -10.57 12.57 0.39
N VAL A 318 -9.27 12.81 0.24
CA VAL A 318 -8.51 12.50 -0.98
C VAL A 318 -7.86 11.12 -0.84
N TRP A 319 -8.68 10.08 -1.07
CA TRP A 319 -8.30 8.66 -1.01
C TRP A 319 -8.17 8.02 -2.39
#